data_AF-A0A519VBE0-F1
#
_entry.id   AF-A0A519VBE0-F1
#
_cell.length_a   1.000
_cell.length_b   1.000
_cell.length_c   1.000
_cell.angle_alpha   90.00
_cell.angle_beta   90.00
_cell.angle_gamma   90.00
#
_symmetry.space_group_name_H-M   'P 1'
#
loop_
_entity.id
_entity.type
_entity.pdbx_description
1 polymer ?
#
loop_
_entity_poly.entity_id
_entity_poly.type
_entity_poly.pdbx_seq_one_letter_code
_entity_poly.pdbx_strand_id
1 'polypeptide(L)'
;MGLALYWRWYRPWVQRLRDAPFACPTCGQPMHKLDSTAEKSHLEPGQQVEEKSQTIDYDVWECASGHHLRLAYLNPDKEASVCPACHYRTLAPGRGRPVQAATTAAAGWGWQVAKCRFCQHEAKKKVIIARLPSPSSSSSGGSSFGSSSSGSSSGSSSSTSSGGSSGGGGAGSSW
;
A
#
# COMPACT_ATOMS: atom_id res chain seq x y z
N MET A 1 -8.32 -7.56 16.21
CA MET A 1 -8.09 -6.41 17.13
C MET A 1 -6.73 -6.41 17.83
N GLY A 2 -6.04 -7.54 18.04
CA GLY A 2 -4.75 -7.56 18.76
C GLY A 2 -3.59 -6.78 18.08
N LEU A 3 -3.50 -6.79 16.75
CA LEU A 3 -2.46 -6.08 16.01
C LEU A 3 -2.56 -4.55 16.11
N ALA A 4 -3.77 -4.01 16.23
CA ALA A 4 -3.97 -2.56 16.37
C ALA A 4 -3.48 -2.04 17.73
N LEU A 5 -3.68 -2.83 18.79
CA LEU A 5 -3.12 -2.53 20.11
C LEU A 5 -1.60 -2.67 20.08
N TYR A 6 -1.06 -3.74 19.50
CA TYR A 6 0.39 -3.90 19.32
C TYR A 6 1.02 -2.70 18.62
N TRP A 7 0.45 -2.21 17.51
CA TRP A 7 0.92 -1.02 16.81
C TRP A 7 0.87 0.26 17.65
N ARG A 8 -0.12 0.41 18.54
CA ARG A 8 -0.27 1.57 19.43
C ARG A 8 0.87 1.69 20.45
N TRP A 9 1.44 0.57 20.89
CA TRP A 9 2.59 0.54 21.79
C TRP A 9 3.94 0.48 21.03
N TYR A 10 3.95 -0.15 19.85
CA TYR A 10 5.13 -0.32 19.02
C TYR A 10 5.64 1.02 18.44
N ARG A 11 4.76 1.86 17.89
CA ARG A 11 5.16 3.16 17.30
C ARG A 11 5.95 4.07 18.26
N PRO A 12 5.46 4.38 19.48
CA PRO A 12 6.22 5.25 20.39
C PRO A 12 7.53 4.60 20.87
N TRP A 13 7.58 3.28 20.98
CA TRP A 13 8.82 2.58 21.31
C TRP A 13 9.87 2.68 20.20
N VAL A 14 9.48 2.47 18.94
CA VAL A 14 10.38 2.67 17.79
C VAL A 14 10.85 4.11 17.68
N GLN A 15 9.97 5.09 17.91
CA GLN A 15 10.36 6.51 17.91
C GLN A 15 11.40 6.80 19.00
N ARG A 16 11.24 6.26 20.22
CA ARG A 16 12.25 6.39 21.28
C ARG A 16 13.60 5.78 20.90
N LEU A 17 13.62 4.65 20.19
CA LEU A 17 14.86 4.08 19.67
C LEU A 17 15.47 4.95 18.58
N ARG A 18 14.62 5.52 17.71
CA ARG A 18 15.02 6.41 16.64
C ARG A 18 15.63 7.70 17.18
N ASP A 19 15.10 8.25 18.28
CA ASP A 19 15.58 9.49 18.91
C ASP A 19 16.64 9.24 20.00
N ALA A 20 16.97 7.98 20.31
CA ALA A 20 17.99 7.66 21.30
C ALA A 20 19.37 8.07 20.77
N PRO A 21 20.17 8.83 21.54
CA PRO A 21 21.50 9.22 21.11
C PRO A 21 22.38 7.97 20.98
N PHE A 22 23.12 7.89 19.87
CA PHE A 22 24.13 6.86 19.66
C PHE A 22 25.50 7.48 19.40
N ALA A 23 26.55 6.68 19.62
CA ALA A 23 27.93 7.10 19.47
C ALA A 23 28.30 7.20 17.98
N CYS A 24 29.05 8.25 17.63
CA CYS A 24 29.57 8.43 16.28
C CYS A 24 30.51 7.26 15.91
N PRO A 25 30.34 6.62 14.74
CA PRO A 25 31.18 5.49 14.33
C PRO A 25 32.64 5.90 14.09
N THR A 26 32.90 7.19 13.87
CA THR A 26 34.22 7.71 13.53
C THR A 26 35.02 8.17 14.75
N CYS A 27 34.38 8.77 15.75
CA CYS A 27 35.07 9.41 16.88
C CYS A 27 34.51 9.04 18.26
N GLY A 28 33.42 8.26 18.34
CA GLY A 28 32.81 7.82 19.61
C GLY A 28 32.05 8.89 20.40
N GLN A 29 32.07 10.15 19.97
CA GLN A 29 31.32 11.24 20.60
C GLN A 29 29.81 11.06 20.40
N PRO A 30 28.96 11.57 21.33
CA PRO A 30 27.52 11.51 21.16
C PRO A 30 27.09 12.31 19.93
N MET A 31 26.20 11.73 19.13
CA MET A 31 25.56 12.43 18.02
C MET A 31 24.24 13.04 18.47
N HIS A 32 23.83 14.12 17.81
CA HIS A 32 22.52 14.72 17.98
C HIS A 32 21.76 14.70 16.64
N LYS A 33 20.45 14.49 16.70
CA LYS A 33 19.59 14.51 15.52
C LYS A 33 19.29 15.96 15.12
N LEU A 34 19.42 16.26 13.83
CA LEU A 34 19.07 17.56 13.27
C LEU A 34 17.55 17.71 13.19
N ASP A 35 17.09 18.95 13.34
CA ASP A 35 15.69 19.31 13.09
C ASP A 35 15.36 19.23 11.59
N SER A 36 14.08 19.06 11.28
CA SER A 36 13.58 18.93 9.90
C SER A 36 13.90 20.09 8.95
N THR A 37 14.28 21.25 9.47
CA THR A 37 14.74 22.39 8.68
C THR A 37 16.24 22.32 8.40
N ALA A 38 17.02 21.93 9.41
CA ALA A 38 18.47 21.78 9.31
C ALA A 38 18.84 20.56 8.47
N GLU A 39 18.10 19.45 8.57
CA GLU A 39 18.41 18.22 7.83
C GLU A 39 18.27 18.40 6.31
N LYS A 40 17.37 19.27 5.83
CA LYS A 40 17.10 19.48 4.40
C LYS A 40 18.33 19.88 3.60
N SER A 41 19.25 20.66 4.18
CA SER A 41 20.49 21.06 3.52
C SER A 41 21.45 19.88 3.32
N HIS A 42 21.30 18.83 4.13
CA HIS A 42 22.08 17.61 4.06
C HIS A 42 21.41 16.51 3.23
N LEU A 43 20.21 16.74 2.69
CA LEU A 43 19.49 15.78 1.85
C LEU A 43 19.60 16.15 0.37
N GLU A 44 19.73 15.11 -0.46
CA GLU A 44 19.70 15.30 -1.91
C GLU A 44 18.27 15.69 -2.37
N PRO A 45 18.12 16.39 -3.50
CA PRO A 45 16.80 16.79 -4.01
C PRO A 45 15.83 15.61 -4.20
N GLY A 46 16.33 14.42 -4.55
CA GLY A 46 15.51 13.21 -4.66
C GLY A 46 14.98 12.74 -3.31
N GLN A 47 15.81 12.80 -2.28
CA GLN A 47 15.47 12.43 -0.90
C GLN A 47 14.44 13.38 -0.30
N GLN A 48 14.59 14.68 -0.56
CA GLN A 48 13.58 15.67 -0.16
C GLN A 48 12.20 15.37 -0.79
N VAL A 49 12.14 14.83 -2.01
CA VAL A 49 10.88 14.42 -2.65
C VAL A 49 10.33 13.12 -2.04
N GLU A 50 11.19 12.21 -1.60
CA GLU A 50 10.79 11.01 -0.86
C GLU A 50 10.17 11.36 0.50
N GLU A 51 10.77 12.29 1.25
CA GLU A 51 10.21 12.81 2.51
C GLU A 51 8.90 13.53 2.28
N LYS A 52 8.83 14.41 1.28
CA LYS A 52 7.59 15.11 0.91
C LYS A 52 6.49 14.13 0.51
N SER A 53 6.86 12.99 -0.09
CA SER A 53 5.94 11.91 -0.44
C SER A 53 5.65 10.96 0.73
N GLN A 54 6.34 11.13 1.87
CA GLN A 54 6.33 10.28 3.06
C GLN A 54 6.69 8.82 2.75
N THR A 55 7.45 8.57 1.68
CA THR A 55 7.82 7.21 1.24
C THR A 55 9.05 6.71 1.98
N ILE A 56 10.00 7.62 2.21
CA ILE A 56 11.16 7.43 3.08
C ILE A 56 11.20 8.64 4.00
N ASP A 57 11.51 8.38 5.26
CA ASP A 57 11.72 9.37 6.31
C ASP A 57 13.21 9.32 6.66
N TYR A 58 13.94 10.43 6.48
CA TYR A 58 15.36 10.47 6.77
C TYR A 58 15.59 11.07 8.16
N ASP A 59 16.58 10.54 8.87
CA ASP A 59 17.20 11.29 9.97
C ASP A 59 18.61 11.64 9.58
N VAL A 60 18.99 12.89 9.79
CA VAL A 60 20.38 13.30 9.75
C VAL A 60 20.88 13.53 11.17
N TRP A 61 21.90 12.78 11.54
CA TRP A 61 22.59 12.89 12.81
C TRP A 61 23.90 13.63 12.60
N GLU A 62 24.18 14.62 13.44
CA GLU A 62 25.40 15.40 13.42
C GLU A 62 26.25 15.13 14.66
N CYS A 63 27.54 14.93 14.43
CA CYS A 63 28.55 14.86 15.47
C CYS A 63 29.27 16.20 15.61
N ALA A 64 29.70 16.56 16.82
CA ALA A 64 30.51 17.75 17.07
C ALA A 64 31.84 17.78 16.29
N SER A 65 32.33 16.64 15.82
CA SER A 65 33.51 16.56 14.94
C SER A 65 33.22 16.89 13.48
N GLY A 66 31.99 17.27 13.12
CA GLY A 66 31.55 17.58 11.76
C GLY A 66 31.17 16.36 10.90
N HIS A 67 31.05 15.18 11.51
CA HIS A 67 30.58 13.98 10.81
C HIS A 67 29.05 13.91 10.81
N HIS A 68 28.45 13.67 9.64
CA HIS A 68 27.01 13.48 9.49
C HIS A 68 26.68 12.02 9.15
N LEU A 69 25.73 11.43 9.85
CA LEU A 69 25.18 10.12 9.54
C LEU A 69 23.73 10.27 9.08
N ARG A 70 23.40 9.70 7.92
CA ARG A 70 22.05 9.72 7.37
C ARG A 70 21.43 8.34 7.50
N LEU A 71 20.27 8.25 8.13
CA LEU A 71 19.50 7.01 8.29
C LEU A 71 18.20 7.14 7.49
N ALA A 72 17.84 6.10 6.75
CA ALA A 72 16.65 6.08 5.89
C ALA A 72 15.63 5.06 6.41
N TYR A 73 14.42 5.53 6.73
CA TYR A 73 13.35 4.71 7.25
C TYR A 73 12.22 4.58 6.23
N LEU A 74 11.99 3.36 5.75
CA LEU A 74 10.93 3.09 4.81
C LEU A 74 9.56 3.20 5.47
N ASN A 75 8.63 3.93 4.86
CA ASN A 75 7.24 3.92 5.28
C ASN A 75 6.47 2.78 4.58
N PRO A 76 6.07 1.71 5.30
CA PRO A 76 5.32 0.61 4.70
C PRO A 76 3.89 1.00 4.31
N ASP A 77 3.34 2.07 4.90
CA ASP A 77 1.97 2.51 4.64
C ASP A 77 1.83 3.24 3.29
N LYS A 78 2.95 3.63 2.65
CA LYS A 78 2.94 4.35 1.38
C LYS A 78 3.28 3.43 0.21
N GLU A 79 2.35 3.35 -0.72
CA GLU A 79 2.53 2.64 -1.99
C GLU A 79 3.37 3.49 -2.95
N ALA A 80 4.70 3.38 -2.85
CA ALA A 80 5.62 3.94 -3.83
C ALA A 80 6.74 2.94 -4.13
N SER A 81 7.15 2.92 -5.39
CA SER A 81 8.20 2.03 -5.89
C SER A 81 9.44 2.81 -6.31
N VAL A 82 10.55 2.09 -6.46
CA VAL A 82 11.82 2.65 -6.91
C VAL A 82 11.73 3.00 -8.39
N CYS A 83 12.09 4.24 -8.73
CA CYS A 83 12.12 4.67 -10.12
C CYS A 83 13.33 4.06 -10.84
N PRO A 84 13.16 3.45 -12.03
CA PRO A 84 14.27 2.86 -12.78
C PRO A 84 15.24 3.90 -13.36
N ALA A 85 14.82 5.17 -13.48
CA ALA A 85 15.63 6.23 -14.08
C ALA A 85 16.48 6.99 -13.06
N CYS A 86 15.96 7.24 -11.84
CA CYS A 86 16.64 8.03 -10.83
C CYS A 86 16.91 7.28 -9.52
N HIS A 87 16.50 6.00 -9.42
CA HIS A 87 16.70 5.13 -8.25
C HIS A 87 16.09 5.57 -6.92
N TYR A 88 15.45 6.74 -6.87
CA TYR A 88 14.63 7.17 -5.75
C TYR A 88 13.25 6.49 -5.74
N ARG A 89 12.72 6.22 -4.55
CA ARG A 89 11.41 5.64 -4.25
C ARG A 89 10.30 6.69 -4.35
N THR A 90 10.20 7.29 -5.52
CA THR A 90 9.29 8.38 -5.88
C THR A 90 8.33 8.01 -7.02
N LEU A 91 8.32 6.74 -7.45
CA LEU A 91 7.41 6.26 -8.49
C LEU A 91 6.01 6.04 -7.89
N ALA A 92 5.06 6.90 -8.29
CA ALA A 92 3.68 6.87 -7.82
C ALA A 92 2.96 5.58 -8.26
N PRO A 93 1.93 5.14 -7.52
CA PRO A 93 1.15 3.97 -7.92
C PRO A 93 0.54 4.21 -9.30
N GLY A 94 0.69 3.22 -10.17
CA GLY A 94 0.33 3.38 -11.58
C GLY A 94 -1.18 3.51 -11.76
N ARG A 95 -1.61 4.51 -12.54
CA ARG A 95 -3.02 4.70 -12.90
C ARG A 95 -3.37 3.85 -14.11
N GLY A 96 -4.51 3.18 -14.06
CA GLY A 96 -5.04 2.42 -15.18
C GLY A 96 -5.55 3.34 -16.29
N ARG A 97 -5.12 3.09 -17.51
CA ARG A 97 -5.63 3.69 -18.74
C ARG A 97 -6.12 2.56 -19.65
N PRO A 98 -7.43 2.28 -19.71
CA PRO A 98 -7.96 1.27 -20.61
C PRO A 98 -7.69 1.70 -22.06
N VAL A 99 -7.23 0.76 -22.89
CA VAL A 99 -7.06 0.97 -24.34
C VAL A 99 -8.12 0.20 -25.09
N GLN A 100 -8.36 -1.05 -24.69
CA GLN A 100 -9.41 -1.91 -25.21
C GLN A 100 -10.29 -2.36 -24.06
N ALA A 101 -11.58 -2.02 -24.13
CA ALA A 101 -12.57 -2.46 -23.17
C ALA A 101 -12.70 -3.99 -23.22
N ALA A 102 -12.84 -4.61 -22.04
CA ALA A 102 -13.21 -6.02 -21.96
C ALA A 102 -14.67 -6.19 -22.37
N THR A 103 -14.99 -7.33 -22.98
CA THR A 103 -16.36 -7.76 -23.26
C THR A 103 -16.63 -9.08 -22.53
N THR A 104 -17.86 -9.58 -22.59
CA THR A 104 -18.19 -10.93 -22.09
C THR A 104 -17.48 -12.03 -22.88
N ALA A 105 -17.18 -11.79 -24.16
CA ALA A 105 -16.52 -12.76 -25.04
C ALA A 105 -14.99 -12.65 -25.05
N ALA A 106 -14.43 -11.44 -24.86
CA ALA A 106 -13.00 -11.18 -25.03
C ALA A 106 -12.42 -10.35 -23.89
N ALA A 107 -11.16 -10.66 -23.51
CA ALA A 107 -10.44 -9.88 -22.51
C ALA A 107 -10.07 -8.51 -23.10
N GLY A 108 -10.12 -7.48 -22.26
CA GLY A 108 -9.61 -6.15 -22.60
C GLY A 108 -8.14 -6.03 -22.25
N TRP A 109 -7.55 -4.88 -22.57
CA TRP A 109 -6.22 -4.54 -22.08
C TRP A 109 -6.07 -3.03 -21.93
N GLY A 110 -5.17 -2.64 -21.04
CA GLY A 110 -4.83 -1.26 -20.80
C GLY A 110 -3.38 -1.09 -20.38
N TRP A 111 -3.01 0.16 -20.17
CA TRP A 111 -1.72 0.52 -19.59
C TRP A 111 -1.90 0.90 -18.14
N GLN A 112 -1.07 0.36 -17.26
CA GLN A 112 -0.84 0.94 -15.94
C GLN A 112 0.35 1.89 -16.08
N VAL A 113 0.08 3.19 -15.98
CA VAL A 113 1.09 4.24 -16.14
C VAL A 113 1.46 4.79 -14.77
N ALA A 114 2.70 4.54 -14.36
CA ALA A 114 3.28 5.07 -13.14
C ALA A 114 4.21 6.23 -13.49
N LYS A 115 4.12 7.33 -12.76
CA LYS A 115 4.91 8.54 -13.00
C LYS A 115 5.76 8.87 -11.78
N CYS A 116 7.05 9.11 -12.02
CA CYS A 116 7.99 9.52 -11.00
C CYS A 116 7.73 10.96 -10.58
N ARG A 117 7.64 11.21 -9.27
CA ARG A 117 7.41 12.56 -8.72
C ARG A 117 8.66 13.45 -8.79
N PHE A 118 9.84 12.85 -8.87
CA PHE A 118 11.11 13.56 -8.97
C PHE A 118 11.50 13.84 -10.43
N CYS A 119 11.95 12.83 -11.17
CA CYS A 119 12.47 12.99 -12.53
C CYS A 119 11.41 13.00 -13.64
N GLN A 120 10.11 12.92 -13.29
CA GLN A 120 8.98 12.87 -14.24
C GLN A 120 8.98 11.67 -15.20
N HIS A 121 9.87 10.69 -15.03
CA HIS A 121 9.90 9.46 -15.82
C HIS A 121 8.56 8.70 -15.73
N GLU A 122 8.08 8.21 -16.88
CA GLU A 122 6.86 7.42 -16.99
C GLU A 122 7.18 5.95 -17.27
N ALA A 123 6.82 5.08 -16.34
CA ALA A 123 6.86 3.63 -16.52
C ALA A 123 5.47 3.12 -16.93
N LYS A 124 5.40 2.36 -18.02
CA LYS A 124 4.15 1.79 -18.54
C LYS A 124 4.21 0.28 -18.45
N LYS A 125 3.24 -0.33 -17.77
CA LYS A 125 3.07 -1.78 -17.72
C LYS A 125 1.77 -2.14 -18.42
N LYS A 126 1.81 -3.09 -19.36
CA LYS A 126 0.59 -3.62 -19.98
C LYS A 126 -0.15 -4.49 -18.96
N VAL A 127 -1.44 -4.23 -18.77
CA VAL A 127 -2.31 -5.00 -17.88
C VAL A 127 -3.49 -5.54 -18.69
N ILE A 128 -3.78 -6.82 -18.50
CA ILE A 128 -4.93 -7.49 -19.12
C ILE A 128 -6.15 -7.24 -18.22
N ILE A 129 -7.25 -6.78 -18.82
CA ILE A 129 -8.52 -6.57 -18.13
C ILE A 129 -9.35 -7.84 -18.34
N ALA A 130 -9.71 -8.51 -17.24
CA ALA A 130 -10.50 -9.73 -17.29
C ALA A 130 -11.84 -9.52 -18.02
N ARG A 131 -12.37 -10.59 -18.61
CA ARG A 131 -13.67 -10.58 -19.29
C ARG A 131 -14.77 -10.21 -18.30
N LEU A 132 -15.81 -9.53 -18.80
CA LEU A 132 -16.99 -9.30 -17.96
C LEU A 132 -17.67 -10.64 -17.67
N PRO A 133 -18.20 -10.85 -16.45
CA PRO A 133 -19.01 -12.03 -16.17
C PRO A 133 -20.18 -12.08 -17.15
N SER A 134 -20.41 -13.25 -17.75
CA SER A 134 -21.59 -13.48 -18.58
C SER A 134 -22.84 -13.22 -17.74
N PRO A 135 -23.90 -12.60 -18.30
CA PRO A 135 -25.18 -12.59 -17.61
C PRO A 135 -25.55 -14.05 -17.36
N SER A 136 -25.61 -14.45 -16.09
CA SER A 136 -26.07 -15.78 -15.72
C SER A 136 -27.44 -15.98 -16.36
N SER A 137 -27.52 -16.95 -17.28
CA SER A 137 -28.78 -17.45 -17.82
C SER A 137 -29.57 -18.08 -16.68
N SER A 138 -30.37 -17.27 -16.00
CA SER A 138 -31.47 -17.75 -15.16
C SER A 138 -32.58 -18.24 -16.10
N SER A 139 -32.47 -19.48 -16.51
CA SER A 139 -33.50 -20.29 -17.17
C SER A 139 -33.47 -21.64 -16.44
N SER A 140 -34.52 -22.16 -15.80
CA SER A 140 -35.95 -21.91 -15.84
C SER A 140 -36.58 -22.59 -14.61
N GLY A 141 -37.57 -21.97 -13.98
CA GLY A 141 -38.45 -22.65 -13.03
C GLY A 141 -39.83 -22.02 -13.14
N GLY A 142 -40.68 -22.61 -13.97
CA GLY A 142 -42.01 -22.06 -14.27
C GLY A 142 -43.02 -22.30 -13.17
N SER A 143 -43.99 -21.40 -13.07
CA SER A 143 -45.38 -21.73 -12.73
C SER A 143 -46.26 -20.48 -12.90
N SER A 144 -47.27 -20.63 -13.76
CA SER A 144 -48.41 -19.73 -13.93
C SER A 144 -49.34 -19.83 -12.71
N PHE A 145 -49.62 -18.71 -12.03
CA PHE A 145 -50.88 -18.34 -11.35
C PHE A 145 -50.56 -17.03 -10.59
N GLY A 146 -51.36 -15.98 -10.63
CA GLY A 146 -52.69 -15.87 -10.06
C GLY A 146 -52.71 -14.57 -9.24
N SER A 147 -53.80 -13.82 -9.33
CA SER A 147 -54.02 -12.49 -8.78
C SER A 147 -53.84 -12.38 -7.25
N SER A 148 -53.63 -11.13 -6.79
CA SER A 148 -54.29 -10.46 -5.64
C SER A 148 -53.39 -9.84 -4.56
N SER A 149 -53.66 -8.57 -4.32
CA SER A 149 -53.76 -7.84 -3.04
C SER A 149 -52.71 -8.07 -1.95
N SER A 150 -51.91 -7.03 -1.69
CA SER A 150 -51.15 -6.88 -0.45
C SER A 150 -52.09 -6.57 0.74
N GLY A 151 -52.27 -7.56 1.60
CA GLY A 151 -52.85 -7.46 2.94
C GLY A 151 -51.82 -7.89 4.00
N SER A 152 -51.92 -7.24 5.15
CA SER A 152 -50.95 -7.10 6.23
C SER A 152 -50.62 -8.37 7.06
N SER A 153 -49.49 -8.27 7.79
CA SER A 153 -49.22 -8.76 9.16
C SER A 153 -48.50 -10.11 9.42
N SER A 154 -47.38 -9.98 10.14
CA SER A 154 -46.95 -10.71 11.37
C SER A 154 -46.61 -12.22 11.39
N GLY A 155 -45.48 -12.51 12.06
CA GLY A 155 -45.17 -13.76 12.79
C GLY A 155 -44.14 -14.67 12.08
N SER A 156 -42.89 -14.84 12.53
CA SER A 156 -42.36 -15.58 13.70
C SER A 156 -41.59 -16.84 13.25
N SER A 157 -40.30 -16.87 13.60
CA SER A 157 -39.45 -18.03 13.96
C SER A 157 -39.42 -19.30 13.09
N SER A 158 -38.26 -19.62 12.53
CA SER A 158 -37.62 -20.94 12.67
C SER A 158 -36.19 -20.97 12.11
N SER A 159 -35.30 -21.50 12.93
CA SER A 159 -33.90 -21.82 12.72
C SER A 159 -33.64 -22.90 11.65
N THR A 160 -32.55 -22.77 10.88
CA THR A 160 -31.81 -23.92 10.33
C THR A 160 -30.32 -23.60 10.23
N SER A 161 -29.53 -24.47 10.86
CA SER A 161 -28.08 -24.52 10.87
C SER A 161 -27.54 -25.08 9.54
N SER A 162 -26.52 -24.46 8.99
CA SER A 162 -25.61 -25.01 7.97
C SER A 162 -24.40 -24.08 7.90
N GLY A 163 -23.14 -24.46 8.15
CA GLY A 163 -22.49 -25.77 8.15
C GLY A 163 -21.50 -25.83 6.99
N GLY A 164 -20.20 -25.65 7.27
CA GLY A 164 -19.06 -25.95 6.38
C GLY A 164 -18.45 -24.74 5.63
N SER A 165 -17.14 -24.62 5.36
CA SER A 165 -15.98 -25.45 5.70
C SER A 165 -14.69 -24.62 5.62
N SER A 166 -13.75 -24.94 6.50
CA SER A 166 -12.36 -24.46 6.51
C SER A 166 -11.58 -25.02 5.31
N GLY A 167 -10.80 -24.17 4.63
CA GLY A 167 -9.82 -24.57 3.63
C GLY A 167 -8.46 -23.95 3.98
N GLY A 168 -7.58 -24.75 4.57
CA GLY A 168 -6.19 -24.38 4.85
C GLY A 168 -5.24 -24.67 3.67
N GLY A 169 -4.01 -24.20 3.81
CA GLY A 169 -2.88 -24.46 2.92
C GLY A 169 -2.15 -23.15 2.62
N GLY A 170 -0.85 -22.99 2.81
CA GLY A 170 0.22 -23.90 3.16
C GLY A 170 1.51 -23.12 2.87
N ALA A 171 2.45 -23.13 3.81
CA ALA A 171 3.75 -22.49 3.66
C ALA A 171 4.58 -23.17 2.57
N GLY A 172 5.37 -22.39 1.84
CA GLY A 172 6.34 -22.90 0.87
C GLY A 172 7.28 -21.79 0.40
N SER A 173 8.37 -21.60 1.15
CA SER A 173 9.55 -20.86 0.73
C SER A 173 10.41 -21.72 -0.18
N SER A 174 10.93 -21.14 -1.26
CA SER A 174 12.03 -21.72 -2.05
C SER A 174 13.07 -20.64 -2.36
N TRP A 175 14.10 -20.62 -1.51
CA TRP A 175 15.55 -20.37 -1.69
C TRP A 175 15.96 -19.27 -2.67
#